data_AF-A0A8H3X245-F1
#
_entry.id   AF-A0A8H3X245-F1
#
_cell.length_a   1.000
_cell.length_b   1.000
_cell.length_c   1.000
_cell.angle_alpha   90.00
_cell.angle_beta   90.00
_cell.angle_gamma   90.00
#
_symmetry.space_group_name_H-M   'P 1'
#
loop_
_entity.id
_entity.type
_entity.pdbx_description
1 polymer ?
#
loop_
_entity_poly.entity_id
_entity_poly.type
_entity_poly.pdbx_seq_one_letter_code
_entity_poly.pdbx_strand_id
1 'polypeptide(L)'
;MLGLSHAKQISNPGVDKDERNEGNMPEKKKPALPKGLEYKRAITDYLTEIGKLIKETVATRWPNINFMEQVLLIMTVPAEFSEQANASIRECAYKATEAAVIYCMRTLKEHMITEVGSSFMIVDCGSGTVDLTTHELLENNRLGEITERSGDFCGGTYVDKEFIKFLRRKVGDSAVNLLYENHYGQLQYMVQEFCHHVKLPFTGNRKDFKTYELDIEEVCPVLKQYVTGTSKVKLEKDDWIIDLEYEDVKNMFDPVFSWRV
;
A
#
# COMPACT_ATOMS: atom_id res chain seq x y z
N MET A 1 -39.64 1.63 -24.48
CA MET A 1 -40.16 0.69 -23.46
C MET A 1 -39.37 -0.61 -23.60
N LEU A 2 -38.26 -0.74 -22.87
CA LEU A 2 -37.38 -1.90 -22.93
C LEU A 2 -37.03 -2.32 -21.50
N GLY A 3 -37.29 -3.60 -21.22
CA GLY A 3 -37.49 -4.16 -19.89
C GLY A 3 -36.22 -4.42 -19.09
N LEU A 4 -36.38 -4.21 -17.78
CA LEU A 4 -35.52 -4.68 -16.70
C LEU A 4 -35.64 -6.20 -16.58
N SER A 5 -34.58 -6.96 -16.88
CA SER A 5 -34.47 -8.35 -16.43
C SER A 5 -33.76 -8.38 -15.08
N HIS A 6 -34.51 -8.70 -14.02
CA HIS A 6 -34.00 -8.99 -12.69
C HIS A 6 -33.25 -10.33 -12.69
N ALA A 7 -31.95 -10.31 -12.39
CA ALA A 7 -31.23 -11.52 -12.00
C ALA A 7 -31.51 -11.81 -10.53
N LYS A 8 -32.07 -13.00 -10.26
CA LYS A 8 -32.54 -13.47 -8.96
C LYS A 8 -31.33 -13.92 -8.13
N GLN A 9 -31.10 -13.27 -6.99
CA GLN A 9 -30.08 -13.67 -6.01
C GLN A 9 -30.51 -15.01 -5.38
N ILE A 10 -29.69 -16.05 -5.51
CA ILE A 10 -29.88 -17.32 -4.79
C ILE A 10 -29.19 -17.15 -3.44
N SER A 11 -29.98 -16.97 -2.38
CA SER A 11 -29.51 -16.89 -1.00
C SER A 11 -29.18 -18.29 -0.47
N ASN A 12 -27.93 -18.53 -0.10
CA ASN A 12 -27.55 -19.69 0.72
C ASN A 12 -27.67 -19.29 2.20
N PRO A 13 -28.39 -20.04 3.06
CA PRO A 13 -28.56 -19.69 4.47
C PRO A 13 -27.40 -20.28 5.27
N GLY A 14 -26.65 -19.43 5.99
CA GLY A 14 -25.71 -19.89 7.01
C GLY A 14 -24.28 -19.39 6.85
N VAL A 15 -24.09 -18.06 6.84
CA VAL A 15 -22.87 -17.42 7.35
C VAL A 15 -23.33 -16.13 8.03
N ASP A 16 -22.88 -15.92 9.28
CA ASP A 16 -23.20 -14.75 10.08
C ASP A 16 -23.00 -13.45 9.27
N LYS A 17 -24.02 -12.59 9.33
CA LYS A 17 -24.12 -11.34 8.56
C LYS A 17 -23.51 -10.13 9.27
N ASP A 18 -22.77 -10.33 10.35
CA ASP A 18 -22.04 -9.25 11.01
C ASP A 18 -20.56 -9.32 10.62
N GLU A 19 -20.06 -8.25 9.99
CA GLU A 19 -18.64 -7.88 9.75
C GLU A 19 -18.17 -7.70 8.28
N ARG A 20 -19.00 -7.91 7.25
CA ARG A 20 -18.65 -7.53 5.87
C ARG A 20 -19.31 -6.22 5.43
N ASN A 21 -18.79 -5.10 5.95
CA ASN A 21 -19.00 -3.78 5.32
C ASN A 21 -17.89 -3.57 4.28
N GLU A 22 -18.14 -4.10 3.09
CA GLU A 22 -17.28 -4.01 1.92
C GLU A 22 -17.14 -2.55 1.46
N GLY A 23 -15.92 -2.01 1.55
CA GLY A 23 -15.53 -0.74 0.93
C GLY A 23 -15.17 0.41 1.87
N ASN A 24 -15.31 0.27 3.20
CA ASN A 24 -14.88 1.32 4.14
C ASN A 24 -13.90 0.79 5.18
N MET A 25 -12.64 1.25 5.09
CA MET A 25 -11.63 1.02 6.12
C MET A 25 -12.15 1.56 7.48
N PRO A 26 -12.11 0.75 8.56
CA PRO A 26 -12.53 1.20 9.89
C PRO A 26 -11.79 2.48 10.30
N GLU A 27 -12.46 3.40 10.97
CA GLU A 27 -11.88 4.71 11.34
C GLU A 27 -10.55 4.57 12.10
N LYS A 28 -10.44 3.54 12.94
CA LYS A 28 -9.22 3.22 13.72
C LYS A 28 -8.04 2.75 12.87
N LYS A 29 -8.28 2.31 11.63
CA LYS A 29 -7.25 1.87 10.68
C LYS A 29 -6.87 2.97 9.70
N LYS A 30 -7.62 4.08 9.62
CA LYS A 30 -7.29 5.20 8.73
C LYS A 30 -5.99 5.88 9.18
N PRO A 31 -5.14 6.30 8.25
CA PRO A 31 -3.93 7.04 8.59
C PRO A 31 -4.27 8.38 9.25
N ALA A 32 -3.50 8.74 10.27
CA ALA A 32 -3.66 10.03 10.93
C ALA A 32 -3.15 11.16 10.03
N LEU A 33 -3.96 12.20 9.86
CA LEU A 33 -3.55 13.42 9.18
C LEU A 33 -3.04 14.46 10.19
N PRO A 34 -2.09 15.33 9.80
CA PRO A 34 -1.71 16.50 10.59
C PRO A 34 -2.93 17.31 11.04
N LYS A 35 -2.86 17.89 12.23
CA LYS A 35 -3.96 18.71 12.78
C LYS A 35 -4.33 19.82 11.80
N GLY A 36 -5.62 19.88 11.44
CA GLY A 36 -6.15 20.88 10.51
C GLY A 36 -5.98 20.54 9.02
N LEU A 37 -5.35 19.41 8.69
CA LEU A 37 -5.28 18.93 7.30
C LEU A 37 -6.42 17.95 7.01
N GLU A 38 -7.30 18.33 6.09
CA GLU A 38 -8.35 17.46 5.58
C GLU A 38 -7.84 16.58 4.43
N TYR A 39 -8.33 15.34 4.34
CA TYR A 39 -7.86 14.38 3.32
C TYR A 39 -8.06 14.89 1.89
N LYS A 40 -9.19 15.58 1.59
CA LYS A 40 -9.44 16.14 0.25
C LYS A 40 -8.39 17.18 -0.13
N ARG A 41 -7.99 18.03 0.81
CA ARG A 41 -6.93 19.01 0.59
C ARG A 41 -5.60 18.33 0.37
N ALA A 42 -5.24 17.36 1.20
CA ALA A 42 -4.01 16.59 1.03
C ALA A 42 -3.92 15.93 -0.37
N ILE A 43 -5.01 15.29 -0.82
CA ILE A 43 -5.08 14.66 -2.14
C ILE A 43 -4.97 15.72 -3.25
N THR A 44 -5.69 16.83 -3.13
CA THR A 44 -5.69 17.90 -4.14
C THR A 44 -4.30 18.55 -4.27
N ASP A 45 -3.66 18.89 -3.15
CA ASP A 45 -2.34 19.51 -3.14
C ASP A 45 -1.30 18.56 -3.77
N TYR A 46 -1.32 17.28 -3.41
CA TYR A 46 -0.44 16.27 -4.00
C TYR A 46 -0.64 16.12 -5.52
N LEU A 47 -1.90 15.97 -5.95
CA LEU A 47 -2.24 15.83 -7.37
C LEU A 47 -1.87 17.09 -8.17
N THR A 48 -1.88 18.27 -7.54
CA THR A 48 -1.48 19.53 -8.16
C THR A 48 0.02 19.53 -8.43
N GLU A 49 0.84 19.21 -7.43
CA GLU A 49 2.30 19.22 -7.57
C GLU A 49 2.79 18.12 -8.53
N ILE A 50 2.22 16.92 -8.46
CA ILE A 50 2.58 15.86 -9.42
C ILE A 50 2.12 16.22 -10.83
N GLY A 51 0.97 16.88 -10.98
CA GLY A 51 0.47 17.36 -12.27
C GLY A 51 1.41 18.37 -12.91
N LYS A 52 1.97 19.30 -12.13
CA LYS A 52 3.01 20.24 -12.60
C LYS A 52 4.24 19.49 -13.09
N LEU A 53 4.75 18.56 -12.29
CA LEU A 53 5.93 17.76 -12.65
C LEU A 53 5.71 16.93 -13.91
N ILE A 54 4.54 16.30 -14.06
CA ILE A 54 4.17 15.55 -15.26
C ILE A 54 4.16 16.47 -16.48
N LYS A 55 3.53 17.64 -16.38
CA LYS A 55 3.46 18.61 -17.47
C LYS A 55 4.84 19.12 -17.89
N GLU A 56 5.69 19.46 -16.93
CA GLU A 56 7.08 19.88 -17.17
C GLU A 56 7.89 18.75 -17.82
N THR A 57 7.73 17.51 -17.33
CA THR A 57 8.42 16.34 -17.88
C THR A 57 8.00 16.07 -19.32
N VAL A 58 6.69 16.15 -19.62
CA VAL A 58 6.19 15.94 -20.98
C VAL A 58 6.68 17.03 -21.92
N ALA A 59 6.60 18.29 -21.53
CA ALA A 59 7.08 19.41 -22.34
C ALA A 59 8.60 19.30 -22.62
N THR A 60 9.37 18.82 -21.64
CA THR A 60 10.83 18.66 -21.76
C THR A 60 11.21 17.48 -22.65
N ARG A 61 10.55 16.32 -22.47
CA ARG A 61 10.90 15.08 -23.18
C ARG A 61 10.24 14.98 -24.56
N TRP A 62 9.08 15.59 -24.74
CA TRP A 62 8.28 15.56 -25.96
C TRP A 62 7.71 16.96 -26.29
N PRO A 63 8.55 17.90 -26.74
CA PRO A 63 8.17 19.31 -26.92
C PRO A 63 7.08 19.54 -27.98
N ASN A 64 6.83 18.57 -28.86
CA ASN A 64 5.80 18.64 -29.90
C ASN A 64 4.41 18.17 -29.42
N ILE A 65 4.28 17.71 -28.17
CA ILE A 65 3.00 17.28 -27.58
C ILE A 65 2.38 18.48 -26.84
N ASN A 66 1.23 18.94 -27.30
CA ASN A 66 0.39 19.85 -26.53
C ASN A 66 -0.28 19.08 -25.40
N PHE A 67 0.23 19.26 -24.17
CA PHE A 67 -0.26 18.56 -22.99
C PHE A 67 -1.79 18.66 -22.81
N MET A 68 -2.37 19.84 -23.02
CA MET A 68 -3.80 20.07 -22.73
C MET A 68 -4.72 19.43 -23.79
N GLU A 69 -4.22 19.20 -25.00
CA GLU A 69 -5.03 18.72 -26.13
C GLU A 69 -4.75 17.25 -26.46
N GLN A 70 -3.54 16.77 -26.18
CA GLN A 70 -3.04 15.49 -26.68
C GLN A 70 -2.66 14.51 -25.57
N VAL A 71 -2.72 14.92 -24.30
CA VAL A 71 -2.45 14.03 -23.17
C VAL A 71 -3.73 13.72 -22.41
N LEU A 72 -3.97 12.41 -22.26
CA LEU A 72 -5.02 11.90 -21.40
C LEU A 72 -4.39 11.35 -20.11
N LEU A 73 -4.88 11.80 -18.96
CA LEU A 73 -4.48 11.26 -17.66
C LEU A 73 -5.46 10.17 -17.23
N ILE A 74 -4.94 8.96 -17.07
CA ILE A 74 -5.68 7.80 -16.56
C ILE A 74 -5.18 7.55 -15.14
N MET A 75 -6.09 7.65 -14.15
CA MET A 75 -5.80 7.29 -12.77
C MET A 75 -6.51 5.98 -12.42
N THR A 76 -5.76 5.06 -11.83
CA THR A 76 -6.31 3.84 -11.23
C THR A 76 -6.81 4.13 -9.83
N VAL A 77 -7.94 3.54 -9.46
CA VAL A 77 -8.49 3.56 -8.10
C VAL A 77 -8.71 2.11 -7.66
N PRO A 78 -8.58 1.79 -6.36
CA PRO A 78 -8.80 0.43 -5.88
C PRO A 78 -10.20 -0.08 -6.20
N ALA A 79 -10.31 -1.39 -6.40
CA ALA A 79 -11.54 -2.02 -6.85
C ALA A 79 -12.63 -1.98 -5.76
N GLU A 80 -12.26 -1.88 -4.48
CA GLU A 80 -13.17 -1.82 -3.33
C GLU A 80 -13.66 -0.40 -3.01
N PHE A 81 -13.20 0.62 -3.74
CA PHE A 81 -13.59 1.99 -3.46
C PHE A 81 -15.09 2.20 -3.68
N SER A 82 -15.76 2.71 -2.64
CA SER A 82 -17.15 3.14 -2.73
C SER A 82 -17.34 4.22 -3.80
N GLU A 83 -18.57 4.35 -4.32
CA GLU A 83 -18.88 5.43 -5.27
C GLU A 83 -18.56 6.82 -4.73
N GLN A 84 -18.74 7.02 -3.42
CA GLN A 84 -18.41 8.27 -2.73
C GLN A 84 -16.90 8.54 -2.67
N ALA A 85 -16.08 7.50 -2.43
CA ALA A 85 -14.63 7.61 -2.45
C ALA A 85 -14.13 7.93 -3.87
N ASN A 86 -14.67 7.23 -4.87
CA ASN A 86 -14.39 7.48 -6.29
C ASN A 86 -14.79 8.90 -6.72
N ALA A 87 -15.96 9.38 -6.29
CA ALA A 87 -16.39 10.76 -6.54
C ALA A 87 -15.44 11.78 -5.89
N SER A 88 -14.98 11.51 -4.67
CA SER A 88 -14.05 12.39 -3.95
C SER A 88 -12.69 12.50 -4.63
N ILE A 89 -12.10 11.37 -5.09
CA ILE A 89 -10.85 11.39 -5.86
C ILE A 89 -11.03 12.16 -7.17
N ARG A 90 -12.13 11.91 -7.90
CA ARG A 90 -12.44 12.64 -9.15
C ARG A 90 -12.53 14.15 -8.92
N GLU A 91 -13.20 14.57 -7.84
CA GLU A 91 -13.31 15.98 -7.46
C GLU A 91 -11.94 16.61 -7.15
N CYS A 92 -11.11 15.92 -6.35
CA CYS A 92 -9.77 16.41 -6.00
C CYS A 92 -8.87 16.53 -7.22
N ALA A 93 -8.90 15.53 -8.11
CA ALA A 93 -8.10 15.54 -9.33
C ALA A 93 -8.55 16.60 -10.33
N TYR A 94 -9.86 16.84 -10.44
CA TYR A 94 -10.40 17.92 -11.26
C TYR A 94 -9.93 19.29 -10.75
N LYS A 95 -10.01 19.53 -9.43
CA LYS A 95 -9.50 20.76 -8.80
C LYS A 95 -8.00 20.93 -8.98
N ALA A 96 -7.24 19.84 -8.90
CA ALA A 96 -5.79 19.87 -9.06
C ALA A 96 -5.33 20.18 -10.48
N THR A 97 -6.14 19.85 -11.49
CA THR A 97 -5.73 19.90 -12.90
C THR A 97 -6.37 21.01 -13.71
N GLU A 98 -7.38 21.70 -13.16
CA GLU A 98 -8.16 22.84 -13.71
C GLU A 98 -8.60 22.80 -15.20
N ALA A 99 -8.31 21.74 -15.96
CA ALA A 99 -8.77 21.55 -17.35
C ALA A 99 -8.44 20.16 -17.97
N ALA A 100 -7.90 19.18 -17.24
CA ALA A 100 -7.62 17.86 -17.83
C ALA A 100 -8.87 16.96 -17.77
N VAL A 101 -9.34 16.47 -18.92
CA VAL A 101 -10.41 15.47 -19.01
C VAL A 101 -9.86 14.16 -18.44
N ILE A 102 -10.23 13.84 -17.20
CA ILE A 102 -9.89 12.56 -16.56
C ILE A 102 -10.85 11.51 -17.14
N TYR A 103 -10.32 10.64 -17.98
CA TYR A 103 -11.07 9.52 -18.53
C TYR A 103 -10.52 8.22 -17.92
N CYS A 104 -11.36 7.52 -17.16
CA CYS A 104 -11.04 6.19 -16.66
C CYS A 104 -11.27 5.18 -17.79
N MET A 105 -10.21 4.81 -18.53
CA MET A 105 -10.26 3.61 -19.39
C MET A 105 -9.86 2.38 -18.60
N ARG A 106 -10.67 1.34 -18.72
CA ARG A 106 -10.32 -0.01 -18.31
C ARG A 106 -9.65 -0.68 -19.51
N THR A 107 -8.33 -0.75 -19.54
CA THR A 107 -7.63 -1.48 -20.60
C THR A 107 -6.42 -2.21 -20.04
N LEU A 108 -6.58 -3.53 -19.89
CA LEU A 108 -5.49 -4.48 -19.89
C LEU A 108 -5.69 -5.34 -21.13
N LYS A 109 -5.01 -4.99 -22.22
CA LYS A 109 -4.82 -5.87 -23.38
C LYS A 109 -3.33 -5.89 -23.60
N GLU A 110 -2.61 -6.85 -23.04
CA GLU A 110 -1.35 -7.24 -23.68
C GLU A 110 -0.79 -8.61 -23.28
N HIS A 111 -1.25 -9.30 -22.23
CA HIS A 111 -0.60 -10.57 -21.84
C HIS A 111 -1.53 -11.72 -21.42
N MET A 112 -2.78 -11.79 -21.89
CA MET A 112 -3.72 -12.81 -21.39
C MET A 112 -4.17 -13.81 -22.45
N ILE A 113 -4.02 -15.09 -22.09
CA ILE A 113 -4.91 -16.24 -22.29
C ILE A 113 -5.85 -16.07 -23.50
N THR A 114 -5.65 -16.85 -24.55
CA THR A 114 -6.42 -16.71 -25.81
C THR A 114 -7.67 -17.60 -25.88
N GLU A 115 -7.85 -18.48 -24.90
CA GLU A 115 -8.91 -19.50 -24.94
C GLU A 115 -10.12 -19.07 -24.10
N VAL A 116 -11.24 -18.83 -24.79
CA VAL A 116 -12.53 -18.51 -24.17
C VAL A 116 -12.92 -19.61 -23.18
N GLY A 117 -13.43 -19.23 -22.01
CA GLY A 117 -13.74 -20.12 -20.89
C GLY A 117 -12.57 -20.32 -19.93
N SER A 118 -11.37 -19.85 -20.27
CA SER A 118 -10.24 -19.87 -19.34
C SER A 118 -10.42 -18.84 -18.22
N SER A 119 -9.99 -19.23 -17.02
CA SER A 119 -10.06 -18.38 -15.82
C SER A 119 -8.66 -17.97 -15.36
N PHE A 120 -8.54 -16.78 -14.81
CA PHE A 120 -7.31 -16.29 -14.17
C PHE A 120 -7.62 -15.48 -12.92
N MET A 121 -6.66 -15.42 -12.00
CA MET A 121 -6.75 -14.63 -10.78
C MET A 121 -5.74 -13.48 -10.87
N ILE A 122 -6.21 -12.28 -10.57
CA ILE A 122 -5.35 -11.12 -10.31
C ILE A 122 -5.14 -11.08 -8.80
N VAL A 123 -3.89 -11.00 -8.40
CA VAL A 123 -3.46 -10.83 -7.00
C VAL A 123 -2.76 -9.48 -6.91
N ASP A 124 -3.43 -8.48 -6.37
CA ASP A 124 -2.85 -7.15 -6.13
C ASP A 124 -2.35 -7.07 -4.68
N CYS A 125 -1.05 -7.29 -4.50
CA CYS A 125 -0.39 -7.21 -3.19
C CYS A 125 0.08 -5.79 -2.91
N GLY A 126 -0.86 -4.90 -2.60
CA GLY A 126 -0.59 -3.53 -2.23
C GLY A 126 0.14 -3.37 -0.88
N SER A 127 0.48 -2.11 -0.56
CA SER A 127 1.10 -1.80 0.73
C SER A 127 0.11 -1.90 1.89
N GLY A 128 -1.16 -1.59 1.68
CA GLY A 128 -2.19 -1.61 2.73
C GLY A 128 -3.10 -2.84 2.67
N THR A 129 -3.47 -3.25 1.47
CA THR A 129 -4.42 -4.32 1.19
C THR A 129 -3.79 -5.35 0.26
N VAL A 130 -4.29 -6.58 0.34
CA VAL A 130 -4.09 -7.59 -0.71
C VAL A 130 -5.47 -7.91 -1.27
N ASP A 131 -5.65 -7.71 -2.57
CA ASP A 131 -6.95 -7.84 -3.23
C ASP A 131 -6.88 -8.94 -4.31
N LEU A 132 -7.83 -9.87 -4.24
CA LEU A 132 -7.95 -11.04 -5.10
C LEU A 132 -9.20 -10.92 -5.96
N THR A 133 -9.02 -10.94 -7.29
CA THR A 133 -10.14 -11.00 -8.23
C THR A 133 -9.96 -12.13 -9.22
N THR A 134 -11.00 -12.97 -9.37
CA THR A 134 -11.00 -14.06 -10.35
C THR A 134 -11.85 -13.67 -11.55
N HIS A 135 -11.25 -13.75 -12.73
CA HIS A 135 -11.88 -13.40 -13.98
C HIS A 135 -11.94 -14.58 -14.94
N GLU A 136 -13.02 -14.67 -15.71
CA GLU A 136 -13.16 -15.59 -16.84
C GLU A 136 -13.05 -14.81 -18.15
N LEU A 137 -12.32 -15.35 -19.12
CA LEU A 137 -12.33 -14.82 -20.47
C LEU A 137 -13.58 -15.27 -21.20
N LEU A 138 -14.42 -14.32 -21.55
CA LEU A 138 -15.63 -14.51 -22.35
C LEU A 138 -15.35 -14.20 -23.82
N GLU A 139 -16.29 -14.58 -24.69
CA GLU A 139 -16.26 -14.22 -26.11
C GLU A 139 -16.09 -12.70 -26.31
N ASN A 140 -15.46 -12.33 -27.43
CA ASN A 140 -15.16 -10.95 -27.80
C ASN A 140 -14.19 -10.22 -26.84
N ASN A 141 -13.28 -10.96 -26.19
CA ASN A 141 -12.29 -10.41 -25.24
C ASN A 141 -12.94 -9.67 -24.06
N ARG A 142 -14.11 -10.15 -23.62
CA ARG A 142 -14.78 -9.62 -22.42
C ARG A 142 -14.31 -10.41 -21.20
N LEU A 143 -14.32 -9.77 -20.03
CA LEU A 143 -13.99 -10.42 -18.77
C LEU A 143 -15.26 -10.54 -17.93
N GLY A 144 -15.61 -11.77 -17.55
CA GLY A 144 -16.58 -12.07 -16.50
C GLY A 144 -15.88 -12.10 -15.15
N GLU A 145 -16.59 -11.80 -14.06
CA GLU A 145 -16.10 -11.97 -12.69
C GLU A 145 -16.73 -13.25 -12.13
N ILE A 146 -15.91 -14.21 -11.71
CA ILE A 146 -16.37 -15.57 -11.34
C ILE A 146 -16.80 -15.62 -9.88
N THR A 147 -16.03 -14.96 -9.02
CA THR A 147 -16.21 -14.98 -7.56
C THR A 147 -16.34 -13.56 -7.03
N GLU A 148 -17.05 -13.43 -5.91
CA GLU A 148 -17.02 -12.22 -5.09
C GLU A 148 -15.55 -11.90 -4.73
N ARG A 149 -15.19 -10.61 -4.81
CA ARG A 149 -13.82 -10.15 -4.52
C ARG A 149 -13.45 -10.48 -3.09
N SER A 150 -12.21 -10.87 -2.87
CA SER A 150 -11.69 -11.09 -1.53
C SER A 150 -10.51 -10.16 -1.30
N GLY A 151 -10.58 -9.35 -0.25
CA GLY A 151 -9.51 -8.44 0.13
C GLY A 151 -9.35 -8.41 1.64
N ASP A 152 -8.11 -8.25 2.11
CA ASP A 152 -7.81 -8.05 3.53
C ASP A 152 -6.68 -7.03 3.73
N PHE A 153 -6.63 -6.46 4.93
CA PHE A 153 -5.59 -5.52 5.33
C PHE A 153 -4.34 -6.26 5.79
N CYS A 154 -3.66 -6.91 4.85
CA CYS A 154 -2.43 -7.68 5.07
C CYS A 154 -1.31 -7.27 4.10
N GLY A 155 -1.37 -6.05 3.56
CA GLY A 155 -0.33 -5.53 2.66
C GLY A 155 1.03 -5.29 3.35
N GLY A 156 2.03 -4.90 2.56
CA GLY A 156 3.41 -4.75 3.04
C GLY A 156 3.61 -3.85 4.27
N THR A 157 2.73 -2.89 4.53
CA THR A 157 2.78 -1.98 5.70
C THR A 157 2.64 -2.73 7.02
N TYR A 158 2.02 -3.92 7.01
CA TYR A 158 1.89 -4.75 8.19
C TYR A 158 3.24 -5.36 8.61
N VAL A 159 4.10 -5.70 7.65
CA VAL A 159 5.48 -6.10 7.93
C VAL A 159 6.26 -4.92 8.52
N ASP A 160 6.05 -3.70 8.01
CA ASP A 160 6.69 -2.49 8.55
C ASP A 160 6.29 -2.24 10.01
N LYS A 161 5.02 -2.49 10.34
CA LYS A 161 4.53 -2.41 11.74
C LYS A 161 5.20 -3.46 12.63
N GLU A 162 5.42 -4.68 12.14
CA GLU A 162 6.15 -5.70 12.91
C GLU A 162 7.62 -5.34 13.10
N PHE A 163 8.26 -4.72 12.10
CA PHE A 163 9.60 -4.14 12.26
C PHE A 163 9.62 -3.06 13.35
N ILE A 164 8.65 -2.15 13.37
CA ILE A 164 8.54 -1.14 14.45
C ILE A 164 8.34 -1.81 15.83
N LYS A 165 7.55 -2.88 15.92
CA LYS A 165 7.41 -3.66 17.17
C LYS A 165 8.71 -4.33 17.58
N PHE A 166 9.47 -4.86 16.62
CA PHE A 166 10.80 -5.39 16.86
C PHE A 166 11.73 -4.32 17.42
N LEU A 167 11.77 -3.15 16.78
CA LEU A 167 12.58 -2.02 17.24
C LEU A 167 12.21 -1.63 18.68
N ARG A 168 10.91 -1.53 18.98
CA ARG A 168 10.40 -1.26 20.34
C ARG A 168 10.92 -2.24 21.38
N ARG A 169 11.03 -3.54 21.05
CA ARG A 169 11.62 -4.54 21.96
C ARG A 169 13.11 -4.33 22.21
N LYS A 170 13.85 -3.79 21.22
CA LYS A 170 15.29 -3.52 21.33
C LYS A 170 15.57 -2.21 22.07
N VAL A 171 14.89 -1.12 21.71
CA VAL A 171 15.22 0.25 22.16
C VAL A 171 14.24 0.81 23.20
N GLY A 172 13.12 0.13 23.44
CA GLY A 172 12.06 0.55 24.37
C GLY A 172 10.95 1.37 23.71
N ASP A 173 9.72 1.20 24.22
CA ASP A 173 8.53 1.86 23.67
C ASP A 173 8.59 3.39 23.74
N SER A 174 9.09 3.92 24.86
CA SER A 174 9.23 5.36 25.06
C SER A 174 10.16 5.98 24.01
N ALA A 175 11.25 5.28 23.67
CA ALA A 175 12.22 5.79 22.71
C ALA A 175 11.64 5.89 21.29
N VAL A 176 10.91 4.86 20.86
CA VAL A 176 10.23 4.88 19.55
C VAL A 176 9.09 5.91 19.52
N ASN A 177 8.35 6.09 20.63
CA ASN A 177 7.31 7.12 20.70
C ASN A 177 7.90 8.53 20.60
N LEU A 178 8.96 8.82 21.35
CA LEU A 178 9.65 10.11 21.29
C LEU A 178 10.27 10.36 19.91
N LEU A 179 10.80 9.33 19.26
CA LEU A 179 11.29 9.42 17.89
C LEU A 179 10.15 9.70 16.89
N TYR A 180 9.01 9.03 17.03
CA TYR A 180 7.83 9.25 16.21
C TYR A 180 7.30 10.69 16.35
N GLU A 181 7.21 11.20 17.57
CA GLU A 181 6.64 12.52 17.86
C GLU A 181 7.56 13.67 17.44
N ASN A 182 8.87 13.53 17.67
CA ASN A 182 9.82 14.63 17.51
C ASN A 182 10.67 14.52 16.23
N HIS A 183 10.82 13.33 15.68
CA HIS A 183 11.75 13.03 14.57
C HIS A 183 11.16 12.00 13.59
N TYR A 184 9.88 12.14 13.24
CA TYR A 184 9.17 11.21 12.36
C TYR A 184 9.92 10.91 11.05
N GLY A 185 10.56 11.92 10.45
CA GLY A 185 11.35 11.76 9.22
C GLY A 185 12.51 10.77 9.35
N GLN A 186 13.22 10.76 10.49
CA GLN A 186 14.30 9.80 10.73
C GLN A 186 13.77 8.39 11.00
N LEU A 187 12.63 8.28 11.70
CA LEU A 187 11.95 6.99 11.85
C LEU A 187 11.53 6.44 10.48
N GLN A 188 10.98 7.27 9.61
CA GLN A 188 10.60 6.87 8.25
C GLN A 188 11.81 6.44 7.42
N TYR A 189 12.94 7.17 7.52
CA TYR A 189 14.18 6.79 6.86
C TYR A 189 14.65 5.40 7.33
N MET A 190 14.66 5.13 8.64
CA MET A 190 15.00 3.81 9.16
C MET A 190 14.09 2.69 8.63
N VAL A 191 12.78 2.95 8.53
CA VAL A 191 11.83 1.99 7.94
C VAL A 191 12.13 1.77 6.45
N GLN A 192 12.54 2.80 5.71
CA GLN A 192 12.94 2.68 4.31
C GLN A 192 14.22 1.84 4.16
N GLU A 193 15.21 2.03 5.01
CA GLU A 193 16.43 1.22 5.02
C GLU A 193 16.12 -0.26 5.28
N PHE A 194 15.29 -0.54 6.30
CA PHE A 194 14.77 -1.90 6.51
C PHE A 194 14.02 -2.44 5.28
N CYS A 195 13.18 -1.62 4.65
CA CYS A 195 12.45 -2.02 3.45
C CYS A 195 13.41 -2.45 2.33
N HIS A 196 14.39 -1.61 2.01
CA HIS A 196 15.31 -1.83 0.89
C HIS A 196 16.27 -3.00 1.13
N HIS A 197 16.83 -3.10 2.33
CA HIS A 197 17.91 -4.04 2.60
C HIS A 197 17.45 -5.38 3.18
N VAL A 198 16.25 -5.43 3.76
CA VAL A 198 15.76 -6.62 4.45
C VAL A 198 14.44 -7.09 3.88
N LYS A 199 13.40 -6.27 3.91
CA LYS A 199 12.03 -6.69 3.55
C LYS A 199 11.91 -7.09 2.08
N LEU A 200 12.33 -6.22 1.15
CA LEU A 200 12.22 -6.47 -0.29
C LEU A 200 13.06 -7.67 -0.77
N PRO A 201 14.31 -7.87 -0.31
CA PRO A 201 15.10 -9.04 -0.71
C PRO A 201 14.75 -10.33 0.06
N PHE A 202 13.88 -10.28 1.08
CA PHE A 202 13.56 -11.47 1.88
C PHE A 202 12.73 -12.48 1.08
N THR A 203 13.29 -13.67 0.86
CA THR A 203 12.63 -14.76 0.11
C THR A 203 12.00 -15.82 1.00
N GLY A 204 12.20 -15.75 2.33
CA GLY A 204 11.82 -16.82 3.25
C GLY A 204 12.76 -18.04 3.20
N ASN A 205 13.83 -18.03 2.41
CA ASN A 205 14.83 -19.09 2.40
C ASN A 205 15.98 -18.77 3.36
N ARG A 206 16.10 -19.55 4.45
CA ARG A 206 17.16 -19.38 5.46
C ARG A 206 18.57 -19.47 4.86
N LYS A 207 18.79 -20.25 3.80
CA LYS A 207 20.13 -20.41 3.21
C LYS A 207 20.61 -19.16 2.46
N ASP A 208 19.67 -18.35 1.98
CA ASP A 208 19.97 -17.16 1.19
C ASP A 208 20.02 -15.90 2.08
N PHE A 209 19.54 -16.01 3.31
CA PHE A 209 19.47 -14.90 4.24
C PHE A 209 20.84 -14.60 4.88
N LYS A 210 21.23 -13.33 4.81
CA LYS A 210 22.38 -12.79 5.55
C LYS A 210 21.84 -11.88 6.64
N THR A 211 22.40 -12.00 7.85
CA THR A 211 22.12 -11.07 8.94
C THR A 211 22.34 -9.65 8.46
N TYR A 212 21.34 -8.80 8.71
CA TYR A 212 21.43 -7.38 8.42
C TYR A 212 21.77 -6.63 9.71
N GLU A 213 22.87 -5.90 9.69
CA GLU A 213 23.33 -5.08 10.80
C GLU A 213 22.72 -3.69 10.64
N LEU A 214 21.76 -3.34 11.51
CA LEU A 214 21.18 -1.99 11.53
C LEU A 214 22.04 -1.11 12.44
N ASP A 215 22.89 -0.30 11.85
CA ASP A 215 23.68 0.72 12.54
C ASP A 215 22.80 1.93 12.91
N ILE A 216 22.52 2.10 14.20
CA ILE A 216 21.70 3.23 14.68
C ILE A 216 22.47 4.56 14.60
N GLU A 217 23.79 4.57 14.71
CA GLU A 217 24.60 5.79 14.56
C GLU A 217 24.56 6.32 13.14
N GLU A 218 24.57 5.44 12.15
CA GLU A 218 24.47 5.82 10.74
C GLU A 218 23.04 6.19 10.35
N VAL A 219 22.08 5.32 10.65
CA VAL A 219 20.70 5.43 10.12
C VAL A 219 19.84 6.41 10.91
N CYS A 220 19.98 6.46 12.24
CA CYS A 220 19.14 7.30 13.10
C CYS A 220 19.83 7.68 14.42
N PRO A 221 20.90 8.49 14.37
CA PRO A 221 21.72 8.79 15.55
C PRO A 221 20.93 9.49 16.65
N VAL A 222 19.85 10.20 16.30
CA VAL A 222 18.98 10.89 17.25
C VAL A 222 18.27 9.92 18.20
N LEU A 223 18.06 8.66 17.81
CA LEU A 223 17.40 7.67 18.65
C LEU A 223 18.17 7.41 19.95
N LYS A 224 19.51 7.53 19.91
CA LYS A 224 20.39 7.28 21.06
C LYS A 224 20.04 8.09 22.29
N GLN A 225 19.56 9.32 22.09
CA GLN A 225 19.20 10.22 23.21
C GLN A 225 17.92 9.77 23.93
N TYR A 226 17.08 8.96 23.28
CA TYR A 226 15.79 8.52 23.83
C TYR A 226 15.85 7.13 24.45
N VAL A 227 16.85 6.33 24.13
CA VAL A 227 17.03 5.00 24.74
C VAL A 227 17.52 5.15 26.17
N THR A 228 16.90 4.41 27.09
CA THR A 228 17.21 4.45 28.52
C THR A 228 17.29 3.05 29.13
N GLY A 229 17.73 2.95 30.38
CA GLY A 229 17.72 1.70 31.15
C GLY A 229 18.64 0.62 30.59
N THR A 230 18.21 -0.64 30.73
CA THR A 230 18.98 -1.82 30.32
C THR A 230 19.19 -1.90 28.82
N SER A 231 18.22 -1.43 28.02
CA SER A 231 18.36 -1.32 26.55
C SER A 231 19.53 -0.44 26.16
N LYS A 232 19.72 0.71 26.83
CA LYS A 232 20.83 1.62 26.56
C LYS A 232 22.17 0.94 26.82
N VAL A 233 22.33 0.32 28.00
CA VAL A 233 23.58 -0.37 28.38
C VAL A 233 23.92 -1.48 27.38
N LYS A 234 22.91 -2.23 26.91
CA LYS A 234 23.12 -3.28 25.92
C LYS A 234 23.57 -2.69 24.57
N LEU A 235 22.84 -1.70 24.04
CA LEU A 235 23.18 -1.08 22.75
C LEU A 235 24.53 -0.38 22.79
N GLU A 236 24.90 0.28 23.89
CA GLU A 236 26.24 0.87 24.03
C GLU A 236 27.36 -0.17 24.01
N LYS A 237 27.11 -1.39 24.51
CA LYS A 237 28.06 -2.50 24.45
C LYS A 237 28.15 -3.12 23.04
N ASP A 238 27.03 -3.11 22.32
CA ASP A 238 26.91 -3.66 20.97
C ASP A 238 27.15 -2.56 19.91
N ASP A 239 27.88 -1.48 20.25
CA ASP A 239 28.23 -0.35 19.37
C ASP A 239 27.04 0.27 18.61
N TRP A 240 25.86 0.26 19.23
CA TRP A 240 24.59 0.72 18.66
C TRP A 240 24.15 -0.01 17.39
N ILE A 241 24.67 -1.22 17.16
CA ILE A 241 24.27 -2.10 16.07
C ILE A 241 23.16 -3.03 16.54
N ILE A 242 22.11 -3.17 15.73
CA ILE A 242 21.05 -4.16 15.94
C ILE A 242 21.09 -5.17 14.82
N ASP A 243 21.45 -6.41 15.15
CA ASP A 243 21.37 -7.52 14.20
C ASP A 243 19.92 -7.96 13.99
N LEU A 244 19.53 -8.01 12.72
CA LEU A 244 18.29 -8.65 12.26
C LEU A 244 18.65 -10.03 11.70
N GLU A 245 18.37 -11.06 12.50
CA GLU A 245 18.57 -12.44 12.09
C GLU A 245 17.39 -12.95 11.27
N TYR A 246 17.58 -14.10 10.59
CA TYR A 246 16.53 -14.72 9.78
C TYR A 246 15.22 -14.90 10.55
N GLU A 247 15.32 -15.34 11.81
CA GLU A 247 14.14 -15.61 12.63
C GLU A 247 13.42 -14.32 13.03
N ASP A 248 14.16 -13.23 13.29
CA ASP A 248 13.57 -11.93 13.56
C ASP A 248 12.75 -11.45 12.36
N VAL A 249 13.34 -11.51 11.17
CA VAL A 249 12.67 -11.08 9.93
C VAL A 249 11.50 -11.99 9.60
N LYS A 250 11.67 -13.31 9.69
CA LYS A 250 10.58 -14.27 9.47
C LYS A 250 9.38 -13.99 10.39
N ASN A 251 9.63 -13.71 11.67
CA ASN A 251 8.59 -13.35 12.64
C ASN A 251 7.89 -12.02 12.33
N MET A 252 8.45 -11.15 11.48
CA MET A 252 7.75 -9.96 10.98
C MET A 252 6.78 -10.28 9.83
N PHE A 253 7.05 -11.34 9.07
CA PHE A 253 6.20 -11.79 7.95
C PHE A 253 5.13 -12.78 8.39
N ASP A 254 5.42 -13.68 9.32
CA ASP A 254 4.50 -14.76 9.75
C ASP A 254 3.11 -14.28 10.24
N PRO A 255 2.97 -13.16 10.97
CA PRO A 255 1.65 -12.66 11.34
C PRO A 255 0.84 -12.11 10.15
N VAL A 256 1.51 -11.78 9.05
CA VAL A 256 0.92 -11.21 7.83
C VAL A 256 0.57 -12.32 6.83
N PHE A 257 1.40 -13.37 6.77
CA PHE A 257 1.26 -14.49 5.85
C PHE A 257 1.06 -15.79 6.61
N SER A 258 -0.09 -16.46 6.44
CA SER A 258 -0.24 -17.84 6.89
C SER A 258 0.47 -18.78 5.92
N TRP A 259 1.69 -19.20 6.25
CA TRP A 259 2.40 -20.27 5.52
C TRP A 259 1.72 -21.62 5.79
N ARG A 260 0.62 -21.91 5.10
CA ARG A 260 0.14 -23.28 4.96
C ARG A 260 0.70 -23.83 3.65
N VAL A 261 1.80 -24.56 3.77
CA VAL A 261 2.29 -25.46 2.71
C VAL A 261 1.60 -26.81 2.88
#